data_AF-A0A6N2DSJ7-F1
#
_entry.id   AF-A0A6N2DSJ7-F1
#
_cell.length_a   1.000
_cell.length_b   1.000
_cell.length_c   1.000
_cell.angle_alpha   90.00
_cell.angle_beta   90.00
_cell.angle_gamma   90.00
#
_symmetry.space_group_name_H-M   'P 1'
#
loop_
_entity.id
_entity.type
_entity.pdbx_description
1 polymer ?
#
loop_
_entity_poly.entity_id
_entity_poly.type
_entity_poly.pdbx_seq_one_letter_code
_entity_poly.pdbx_strand_id
1 'polypeptide(L)'
;PEGMGAELEKRFAARAGEVEHSDGFEEFMLLRPTEGETRYFVLTRWASEEAFQNWRNSREFAQQHANTHENDGSGPAKPQHPVATGASLLEFEVVSLTQPS
;
A
#
# COMPACT_ATOMS: atom_id res chain seq x y z
N PRO A 1 -10.97 -0.73 12.89
CA PRO A 1 -11.98 -1.27 13.84
C PRO A 1 -11.83 -2.79 13.98
N GLU A 2 -12.06 -3.35 15.17
CA GLU A 2 -12.09 -4.80 15.36
C GLU A 2 -13.13 -5.45 14.43
N GLY A 3 -12.78 -6.60 13.85
CA GLY A 3 -13.67 -7.38 12.96
C GLY A 3 -13.69 -6.95 11.49
N MET A 4 -12.96 -5.90 11.09
CA MET A 4 -12.92 -5.43 9.68
C MET A 4 -11.81 -6.06 8.82
N GLY A 5 -11.02 -6.98 9.37
CA GLY A 5 -9.84 -7.55 8.71
C GLY A 5 -10.14 -8.22 7.36
N ALA A 6 -11.17 -9.07 7.29
CA ALA A 6 -11.53 -9.78 6.05
C ALA A 6 -11.99 -8.83 4.92
N GLU A 7 -12.74 -7.77 5.26
CA GLU A 7 -13.18 -6.77 4.29
C GLU A 7 -12.01 -5.89 3.83
N LEU A 8 -11.07 -5.59 4.73
CA LEU A 8 -9.82 -4.90 4.39
C LEU A 8 -8.98 -5.76 3.43
N GLU A 9 -8.75 -7.03 3.78
CA GLU A 9 -7.99 -7.99 2.95
C GLU A 9 -8.57 -8.10 1.54
N LYS A 10 -9.90 -8.24 1.42
CA LYS A 10 -10.59 -8.29 0.13
C LYS A 10 -10.36 -7.03 -0.71
N ARG A 11 -10.44 -5.83 -0.11
CA ARG A 11 -10.25 -4.56 -0.83
C ARG A 11 -8.81 -4.35 -1.28
N PHE A 12 -7.84 -4.71 -0.45
CA PHE A 12 -6.43 -4.58 -0.80
C PHE A 12 -5.97 -5.64 -1.80
N ALA A 13 -6.55 -6.85 -1.78
CA ALA A 13 -6.32 -7.84 -2.84
C ALA A 13 -6.78 -7.33 -4.22
N ALA A 14 -7.90 -6.61 -4.30
CA ALA A 14 -8.34 -5.99 -5.55
C ALA A 14 -7.38 -4.89 -6.03
N ARG A 15 -6.72 -4.17 -5.12
CA ARG A 15 -5.73 -3.12 -5.45
C ARG A 15 -4.40 -3.69 -5.95
N ALA A 16 -4.02 -4.87 -5.49
CA ALA A 16 -2.80 -5.55 -5.93
C ALA A 16 -2.77 -5.76 -7.46
N GLY A 17 -3.93 -6.06 -8.06
CA GLY A 17 -4.04 -6.26 -9.51
C GLY A 17 -3.95 -5.01 -10.37
N GLU A 18 -3.99 -3.80 -9.78
CA GLU A 18 -3.83 -2.56 -10.56
C GLU A 18 -2.36 -2.07 -10.55
N VAL A 19 -1.64 -2.28 -9.45
CA VAL A 19 -0.21 -1.90 -9.37
C VAL A 19 0.69 -2.85 -10.16
N GLU A 20 0.27 -4.11 -10.35
CA GLU A 20 1.08 -5.13 -11.03
C GLU A 20 1.41 -4.82 -12.50
N HIS A 21 0.66 -3.91 -13.13
CA HIS A 21 0.87 -3.48 -14.51
C HIS A 21 1.79 -2.26 -14.64
N SER A 22 2.29 -1.72 -13.53
CA SER A 22 3.16 -0.54 -13.54
C SER A 22 4.60 -0.91 -13.88
N ASP A 23 5.24 -0.12 -14.73
CA ASP A 23 6.65 -0.34 -15.10
C ASP A 23 7.55 -0.34 -13.87
N GLY A 24 8.39 -1.37 -13.75
CA GLY A 24 9.34 -1.54 -12.65
C GLY A 24 8.72 -2.02 -11.34
N PHE A 25 7.43 -2.37 -11.30
CA PHE A 25 6.84 -3.09 -10.17
C PHE A 25 7.40 -4.52 -10.07
N GLU A 26 7.70 -4.98 -8.85
CA GLU A 26 8.24 -6.32 -8.62
C GLU A 26 7.36 -7.17 -7.69
N GLU A 27 6.80 -6.59 -6.64
CA GLU A 27 6.13 -7.36 -5.59
C GLU A 27 5.11 -6.53 -4.83
N PHE A 28 3.98 -7.12 -4.47
CA PHE A 28 2.99 -6.56 -3.54
C PHE A 28 2.74 -7.57 -2.43
N MET A 29 2.83 -7.10 -1.19
CA MET A 29 2.53 -7.90 0.00
C MET A 29 1.57 -7.15 0.91
N LEU A 30 0.45 -7.80 1.24
CA LEU A 30 -0.43 -7.39 2.32
C LEU A 30 -0.06 -8.17 3.59
N LEU A 31 0.41 -7.47 4.61
CA LEU A 31 0.90 -8.06 5.85
C LEU A 31 -0.05 -7.73 7.00
N ARG A 32 -0.60 -8.77 7.62
CA ARG A 32 -1.37 -8.67 8.87
C ARG A 32 -0.43 -8.88 10.05
N PRO A 33 -0.29 -7.93 10.99
CA PRO A 33 0.53 -8.13 12.17
C PRO A 33 -0.07 -9.21 13.07
N THR A 34 0.80 -10.01 13.70
CA THR A 34 0.38 -11.09 14.61
C THR A 34 0.69 -10.78 16.08
N GLU A 35 1.60 -9.84 16.35
CA GLU A 35 2.01 -9.42 17.69
C GLU A 35 2.60 -8.00 17.64
N GLY A 36 2.49 -7.24 18.74
CA GLY A 36 3.15 -5.93 18.91
C GLY A 36 2.56 -4.76 18.12
N GLU A 37 1.68 -5.03 17.16
CA GLU A 37 1.03 -4.06 16.29
C GLU A 37 -0.35 -4.57 15.86
N THR A 38 -1.25 -3.66 15.47
CA THR A 38 -2.60 -3.99 15.00
C THR A 38 -2.90 -3.45 13.59
N ARG A 39 -2.06 -2.55 13.08
CA ARG A 39 -2.16 -1.98 11.74
C ARG A 39 -1.64 -2.95 10.69
N TYR A 40 -2.42 -3.14 9.62
CA TYR A 40 -1.95 -3.84 8.42
C TYR A 40 -0.87 -3.02 7.72
N PHE A 41 0.05 -3.70 7.04
CA PHE A 41 1.04 -3.08 6.17
C PHE A 41 0.81 -3.52 4.73
N VAL A 42 0.99 -2.58 3.81
CA VAL A 42 1.11 -2.87 2.38
C VAL A 42 2.55 -2.55 2.01
N LEU A 43 3.28 -3.56 1.55
CA LEU A 43 4.63 -3.39 1.03
C LEU A 43 4.60 -3.58 -0.48
N THR A 44 5.16 -2.62 -1.21
CA THR A 44 5.42 -2.76 -2.64
C THR A 44 6.91 -2.67 -2.89
N ARG A 45 7.44 -3.61 -3.68
CA ARG A 45 8.85 -3.59 -4.10
C ARG A 45 8.92 -3.15 -5.56
N TRP A 46 9.92 -2.33 -5.84
CA TRP A 46 10.13 -1.70 -7.13
C TRP A 46 11.59 -1.87 -7.55
N ALA A 47 11.81 -1.97 -8.86
CA ALA A 47 13.14 -2.09 -9.46
C ALA A 47 14.00 -0.84 -9.22
N SER A 48 13.37 0.32 -9.01
CA SER A 48 14.05 1.57 -8.65
C SER A 48 13.11 2.54 -7.93
N GLU A 49 13.71 3.50 -7.22
CA GLU A 49 13.00 4.64 -6.63
C GLU A 49 12.26 5.45 -7.71
N GLU A 50 12.88 5.64 -8.88
CA GLU A 50 12.26 6.37 -9.99
C GLU A 50 10.97 5.68 -10.49
N ALA A 51 10.95 4.35 -10.59
CA ALA A 51 9.76 3.59 -10.96
C ALA A 51 8.62 3.80 -9.94
N PHE A 52 8.95 3.72 -8.64
CA PHE A 52 8.01 4.01 -7.56
C PHE A 52 7.47 5.45 -7.65
N GLN A 53 8.34 6.44 -7.86
CA GLN A 53 7.92 7.83 -7.98
C GLN A 53 7.04 8.07 -9.21
N ASN A 54 7.34 7.45 -10.35
CA ASN A 54 6.52 7.55 -11.56
C ASN A 54 5.12 6.98 -11.33
N TRP A 55 5.02 5.81 -10.68
CA TRP A 55 3.73 5.23 -10.28
C TRP A 55 2.99 6.11 -9.27
N ARG A 56 3.65 6.57 -8.21
CA ARG A 56 3.05 7.38 -7.15
C ARG A 56 2.52 8.72 -7.67
N ASN A 57 3.19 9.30 -8.66
CA ASN A 57 2.76 10.54 -9.32
C ASN A 57 1.80 10.29 -10.50
N SER A 58 1.45 9.03 -10.79
CA SER A 58 0.57 8.70 -11.90
C SER A 58 -0.88 9.10 -11.60
N ARG A 59 -1.64 9.32 -12.67
CA ARG A 59 -3.08 9.61 -12.56
C ARG A 59 -3.86 8.42 -12.02
N GLU A 60 -3.40 7.19 -12.24
CA GLU A 60 -4.02 5.99 -11.67
C GLU A 60 -3.87 5.96 -10.15
N PHE A 61 -2.67 6.25 -9.62
CA PHE A 61 -2.46 6.37 -8.18
C PHE A 61 -3.36 7.45 -7.57
N ALA A 62 -3.39 8.64 -8.20
CA ALA A 62 -4.24 9.73 -7.77
C ALA A 62 -5.73 9.35 -7.77
N GLN A 63 -6.24 8.68 -8.80
CA GLN A 63 -7.64 8.24 -8.85
C GLN A 63 -7.97 7.18 -7.79
N GLN A 64 -7.06 6.23 -7.54
CA GLN A 64 -7.25 5.19 -6.53
C GLN A 64 -7.19 5.74 -5.09
N HIS A 65 -6.44 6.82 -4.86
CA HIS A 65 -6.20 7.38 -3.52
C HIS A 65 -6.94 8.72 -3.24
N ALA A 66 -7.51 9.38 -4.25
CA ALA A 66 -8.25 10.64 -4.13
C ALA A 66 -9.42 10.58 -3.14
N ASN A 67 -10.03 9.40 -3.01
CA ASN A 67 -11.18 9.19 -2.12
C ASN A 67 -10.80 8.71 -0.72
N THR A 68 -9.53 8.36 -0.46
CA THR A 68 -9.09 7.77 0.82
C THR A 68 -8.38 8.75 1.75
N HIS A 69 -7.68 9.77 1.24
CA HIS A 69 -6.91 10.72 2.05
C HIS A 69 -7.22 12.18 1.68
N GLU A 70 -7.03 13.12 2.62
CA GLU A 70 -7.30 14.55 2.39
C GLU A 70 -6.39 15.20 1.33
N ASN A 71 -5.14 14.76 1.17
CA ASN A 71 -4.22 15.25 0.13
C ASN A 71 -3.74 14.12 -0.79
N ASP A 72 -4.60 13.63 -1.69
CA ASP A 72 -4.22 12.72 -2.79
C ASP A 72 -3.25 11.58 -2.40
N GLY A 73 -3.57 10.87 -1.31
CA GLY A 73 -2.77 9.76 -0.78
C GLY A 73 -1.83 10.11 0.38
N SER A 74 -1.72 11.39 0.73
CA SER A 74 -0.96 11.88 1.88
C SER A 74 -1.90 12.52 2.91
N GLY A 75 -1.73 12.19 4.20
CA GLY A 75 -2.52 12.77 5.30
C GLY A 75 -3.59 11.86 5.88
N PRO A 76 -4.43 12.36 6.81
CA PRO A 76 -5.42 11.54 7.51
C PRO A 76 -6.49 11.01 6.55
N ALA A 77 -6.99 9.81 6.86
CA ALA A 77 -8.00 9.15 6.03
C ALA A 77 -9.35 9.88 6.14
N LYS A 78 -10.07 10.03 5.03
CA LYS A 78 -11.40 10.67 5.03
C LYS A 78 -12.40 9.82 5.84
N PRO A 79 -13.32 10.44 6.62
CA PRO A 79 -14.20 9.75 7.58
C PRO A 79 -15.19 8.74 6.96
N GLN A 80 -15.33 8.74 5.64
CA GLN A 80 -16.21 7.82 4.89
C GLN A 80 -15.56 6.44 4.62
N HIS A 81 -14.28 6.27 4.98
CA HIS A 81 -13.48 5.05 4.75
C HIS A 81 -13.04 4.41 6.08
N PRO A 82 -13.89 3.61 6.73
CA PRO A 82 -13.71 3.17 8.13
C PRO A 82 -12.67 2.07 8.32
N VAL A 83 -11.96 1.64 7.28
CA VAL A 83 -11.01 0.51 7.38
C VAL A 83 -9.60 0.93 7.79
N ALA A 84 -9.24 2.22 7.69
CA ALA A 84 -7.95 2.73 8.15
C ALA A 84 -8.14 4.09 8.84
N THR A 85 -7.76 4.20 10.12
CA THR A 85 -7.81 5.44 10.90
C THR A 85 -6.68 6.42 10.54
N GLY A 86 -5.76 6.02 9.66
CA GLY A 86 -4.67 6.83 9.11
C GLY A 86 -3.74 5.95 8.26
N ALA A 87 -2.98 6.56 7.35
CA ALA A 87 -1.86 5.92 6.66
C ALA A 87 -0.56 6.60 7.08
N SER A 88 0.44 5.79 7.44
CA SER A 88 1.82 6.25 7.61
C SER A 88 2.64 5.61 6.50
N LEU A 89 3.28 6.43 5.68
CA LEU A 89 4.21 5.93 4.67
C LEU A 89 5.53 5.58 5.34
N LEU A 90 6.02 4.37 5.10
CA LEU A 90 7.35 3.93 5.48
C LEU A 90 8.10 3.57 4.20
N GLU A 91 9.35 4.03 4.11
CA GLU A 91 10.25 3.78 2.98
C GLU A 91 11.48 3.04 3.51
N PHE A 92 11.97 2.06 2.74
CA PHE A 92 13.08 1.20 3.13
C PHE A 92 14.01 0.98 1.96
N GLU A 93 15.32 0.99 2.22
CA GLU A 93 16.30 0.43 1.30
C GLU A 93 16.53 -1.06 1.63
N VAL A 94 16.56 -1.90 0.60
CA VAL A 94 16.87 -3.32 0.77
C VAL A 94 18.39 -3.47 0.93
N VAL A 95 18.87 -3.49 2.17
CA VAL A 95 20.31 -3.64 2.49
C VAL A 95 20.81 -5.08 2.27
N SER A 96 19.92 -6.07 2.40
CA SER A 96 20.25 -7.48 2.18
C SER A 96 19.00 -8.24 1.76
N LEU A 97 19.08 -8.94 0.63
CA LEU A 97 18.03 -9.84 0.13
C LEU A 97 18.64 -11.20 -0.18
N THR A 98 18.00 -12.26 0.29
CA THR A 98 18.36 -13.64 -0.05
C THR A 98 17.16 -14.30 -0.69
N GLN A 99 17.33 -14.81 -1.91
CA GLN A 99 16.30 -15.57 -2.61
C GLN A 99 16.54 -17.07 -2.41
N PRO A 100 15.48 -17.88 -2.27
CA PRO A 100 15.60 -19.33 -2.22
C PRO A 100 16.23 -19.86 -3.53
N SER A 101 16.97 -20.98 -3.43
CA SER A 101 17.63 -21.63 -4.57
C SER A 101 16.66 -22.37 -5.49
#